data_AF-G3B2E5-F1
#
_entry.id   AF-G3B2E5-F1
#
_cell.length_a   1.000
_cell.length_b   1.000
_cell.length_c   1.000
_cell.angle_alpha   90.00
_cell.angle_beta   90.00
_cell.angle_gamma   90.00
#
_symmetry.space_group_name_H-M   'P 1'
#
loop_
_entity.id
_entity.type
_entity.pdbx_description
1 polymer ?
#
loop_
_entity_poly.entity_id
_entity_poly.type
_entity_poly.pdbx_seq_one_letter_code
_entity_poly.pdbx_strand_id
1 'polypeptide(L)'
;MGTKRTRTALRAKSTRAATKSVNPKIIESIESNPYDENPFLKLSSITKKEKQHQKTKSFTQRLATTSSSVSKSALRRRKRKVKEALKPKMEELFETLPEVTRDQQTGFVPSDTPHANEPNARKKTGHQVIFKREHENFNHILQNKQFRTSPFATLKQSIQENSGN
;
A
#
# COMPACT_ATOMS: atom_id res chain seq x y z
N MET A 1 -24.03 28.63 5.36
CA MET A 1 -24.46 27.62 4.37
C MET A 1 -23.32 27.35 3.38
N GLY A 2 -22.53 26.30 3.61
CA GLY A 2 -21.36 25.98 2.78
C GLY A 2 -21.72 25.11 1.58
N THR A 3 -21.42 25.57 0.36
CA THR A 3 -21.68 24.80 -0.87
C THR A 3 -20.68 23.64 -1.01
N LYS A 4 -21.20 22.41 -1.06
CA LYS A 4 -20.41 21.19 -1.25
C LYS A 4 -19.94 21.11 -2.71
N ARG A 5 -18.64 21.29 -2.95
CA ARG A 5 -18.01 21.07 -4.27
C ARG A 5 -18.18 19.59 -4.69
N THR A 6 -18.99 19.34 -5.71
CA THR A 6 -19.20 17.99 -6.27
C THR A 6 -18.04 17.59 -7.19
N ARG A 7 -17.61 16.33 -7.04
CA ARG A 7 -16.34 15.77 -7.53
C ARG A 7 -16.38 15.35 -9.02
N THR A 8 -17.13 16.08 -9.86
CA THR A 8 -17.50 15.64 -11.23
C THR A 8 -17.19 16.67 -12.33
N ALA A 9 -16.34 17.67 -12.08
CA ALA A 9 -15.97 18.67 -13.09
C ALA A 9 -14.98 18.16 -14.17
N LEU A 10 -14.32 17.00 -13.97
CA LEU A 10 -13.30 16.50 -14.91
C LEU A 10 -13.88 15.77 -16.12
N ARG A 11 -15.07 15.15 -16.02
CA ARG A 11 -15.71 14.45 -17.16
C ARG A 11 -16.33 15.41 -18.17
N ALA A 12 -16.91 16.52 -17.71
CA ALA A 12 -17.56 17.51 -18.57
C ALA A 12 -16.57 18.28 -19.48
N LYS A 13 -15.28 18.36 -19.11
CA LYS A 13 -14.25 19.00 -19.95
C LYS A 13 -13.84 18.14 -21.15
N SER A 14 -13.95 16.81 -21.08
CA SER A 14 -13.51 15.91 -22.16
C SER A 14 -14.50 15.81 -23.32
N THR A 15 -15.80 16.00 -23.08
CA THR A 15 -16.83 15.92 -24.12
C THR A 15 -16.93 17.19 -24.96
N ARG A 16 -16.59 18.36 -24.39
CA ARG A 16 -16.68 19.66 -25.08
C ARG A 16 -15.59 19.89 -26.14
N ALA A 17 -14.50 19.12 -26.08
CA ALA A 17 -13.43 19.17 -27.09
C ALA A 17 -13.75 18.35 -28.35
N ALA A 18 -14.65 17.36 -28.27
CA ALA A 18 -14.96 16.45 -29.38
C ALA A 18 -16.03 16.97 -30.35
N THR A 19 -16.76 18.03 -30.00
CA THR A 19 -17.91 18.52 -30.79
C THR A 19 -17.59 19.75 -31.64
N LYS A 20 -16.31 20.15 -31.78
CA LYS A 20 -15.90 21.37 -32.51
C LYS A 20 -15.29 21.14 -33.89
N SER A 21 -15.25 19.91 -34.39
CA SER A 21 -14.58 19.62 -35.66
C SER A 21 -15.48 18.89 -36.66
N VAL A 22 -15.86 19.65 -37.69
CA VAL A 22 -16.07 19.26 -39.09
C VAL A 22 -17.51 18.95 -39.55
N ASN A 23 -18.05 19.92 -40.30
CA ASN A 23 -19.18 19.79 -41.23
C ASN A 23 -18.81 18.84 -42.38
N PRO A 24 -19.65 17.85 -42.75
CA PRO A 24 -19.44 17.03 -43.94
C PRO A 24 -20.30 17.55 -45.10
N LYS A 25 -19.83 18.60 -45.77
CA LYS A 25 -20.22 18.88 -47.16
C LYS A 25 -18.94 19.25 -47.87
N ILE A 26 -18.47 18.34 -48.70
CA ILE A 26 -17.51 18.42 -49.82
C ILE A 26 -16.93 17.01 -49.93
N ILE A 27 -17.61 16.15 -50.67
CA ILE A 27 -17.02 14.97 -51.28
C ILE A 27 -17.38 15.10 -52.75
N GLU A 28 -16.50 15.74 -53.51
CA GLU A 28 -16.50 15.68 -54.95
C GLU A 28 -15.07 15.40 -55.41
N SER A 29 -14.95 14.28 -56.14
CA SER A 29 -13.92 13.86 -57.09
C SER A 29 -12.66 14.72 -57.24
N ILE A 30 -11.48 14.17 -56.91
CA ILE A 30 -10.20 14.60 -57.50
C ILE A 30 -9.33 13.37 -57.80
N GLU A 31 -8.86 13.36 -59.05
CA GLU A 31 -8.08 12.35 -59.76
C GLU A 31 -6.71 12.04 -59.11
N SER A 32 -6.20 10.85 -59.43
CA SER A 32 -4.90 10.33 -59.00
C SER A 32 -3.73 11.16 -59.55
N ASN A 33 -3.06 11.92 -58.68
CA ASN A 33 -1.77 12.52 -58.98
C ASN A 33 -0.62 11.62 -58.49
N PRO A 34 0.51 11.54 -59.21
CA PRO A 34 1.63 10.65 -58.90
C PRO A 34 2.63 11.31 -57.93
N TYR A 35 2.17 11.77 -56.77
CA TYR A 35 3.06 12.28 -55.72
C TYR A 35 3.16 11.29 -54.57
N ASP A 36 4.39 11.10 -54.08
CA ASP A 36 4.69 10.26 -52.91
C ASP A 36 3.84 10.71 -51.70
N GLU A 37 2.94 9.83 -51.29
CA GLU A 37 2.02 10.11 -50.19
C GLU A 37 2.79 10.32 -48.88
N ASN A 38 2.50 11.42 -48.20
CA ASN A 38 3.08 11.73 -46.89
C ASN A 38 2.79 10.58 -45.89
N PRO A 39 3.81 9.90 -45.36
CA PRO A 39 3.62 8.72 -44.50
C PRO A 39 2.89 9.04 -43.19
N PHE A 40 2.85 10.31 -42.78
CA PHE A 40 2.15 10.78 -41.58
C PHE A 40 0.67 11.09 -41.81
N LEU A 41 0.21 11.17 -43.07
CA LEU A 41 -1.19 11.43 -43.43
C LEU A 41 -1.96 10.16 -43.80
N LYS A 42 -1.44 8.96 -43.48
CA LYS A 42 -2.19 7.72 -43.66
C LYS A 42 -3.39 7.69 -42.71
N LEU A 43 -4.59 7.84 -43.28
CA LEU A 43 -5.83 7.59 -42.55
C LEU A 43 -5.79 6.16 -42.02
N SER A 44 -6.18 5.96 -40.76
CA SER A 44 -6.24 4.62 -40.19
C SER A 44 -7.21 3.78 -41.03
N SER A 45 -6.73 2.70 -41.63
CA SER A 45 -7.53 1.74 -42.41
C SER A 45 -8.60 1.02 -41.59
N ILE A 46 -8.49 1.10 -40.27
CA ILE A 46 -9.35 0.43 -39.31
C ILE A 46 -10.55 1.32 -39.01
N THR A 47 -11.74 0.78 -39.20
CA THR A 47 -12.99 1.48 -38.83
C THR A 47 -13.05 1.72 -37.32
N LYS A 48 -13.78 2.75 -36.87
CA LYS A 48 -13.99 3.00 -35.42
C LYS A 48 -14.56 1.76 -34.70
N LYS A 49 -15.47 1.03 -35.36
CA LYS A 49 -16.08 -0.21 -34.87
C LYS A 49 -15.03 -1.30 -34.68
N GLU A 50 -14.17 -1.51 -35.66
CA GLU A 50 -13.10 -2.49 -35.59
C GLU A 50 -12.07 -2.14 -34.50
N LYS A 51 -11.69 -0.86 -34.39
CA LYS A 51 -10.81 -0.38 -33.31
C LYS A 51 -11.41 -0.63 -31.93
N GLN A 52 -12.72 -0.46 -31.77
CA GLN A 52 -13.42 -0.77 -30.53
C GLN A 52 -13.40 -2.28 -30.25
N HIS A 53 -13.67 -3.12 -31.25
CA HIS A 53 -13.58 -4.58 -31.10
C HIS A 53 -12.17 -5.04 -30.74
N GLN A 54 -11.13 -4.51 -31.39
CA GLN A 54 -9.74 -4.82 -31.05
C GLN A 54 -9.40 -4.44 -29.60
N LYS A 55 -9.82 -3.26 -29.13
CA LYS A 55 -9.65 -2.86 -27.72
C LYS A 55 -10.29 -3.86 -26.75
N THR A 56 -11.52 -4.30 -27.03
CA THR A 56 -12.23 -5.29 -26.20
C THR A 56 -11.53 -6.65 -26.24
N LYS A 57 -11.07 -7.10 -27.42
CA LYS A 57 -10.31 -8.35 -27.59
C LYS A 57 -8.97 -8.31 -26.83
N SER A 58 -8.20 -7.24 -26.95
CA SER A 58 -6.95 -7.08 -26.20
C SER A 58 -7.17 -7.04 -24.69
N PHE A 59 -8.28 -6.44 -24.22
CA PHE A 59 -8.63 -6.41 -22.81
C PHE A 59 -9.03 -7.78 -22.26
N THR A 60 -9.88 -8.53 -22.99
CA THR A 60 -10.28 -9.89 -22.62
C THR A 60 -9.11 -10.87 -22.65
N GLN A 61 -8.22 -10.75 -23.64
CA GLN A 61 -6.98 -11.51 -23.71
C GLN A 61 -6.08 -11.22 -22.50
N ARG A 62 -5.92 -9.94 -22.10
CA ARG A 62 -5.19 -9.59 -20.87
C ARG A 62 -5.83 -10.20 -19.63
N LEU A 63 -7.16 -10.21 -19.52
CA LEU A 63 -7.85 -10.85 -18.41
C LEU A 63 -7.62 -12.37 -18.37
N ALA A 64 -7.59 -13.03 -19.53
CA ALA A 64 -7.34 -14.47 -19.62
C ALA A 64 -5.90 -14.82 -19.22
N THR A 65 -4.91 -14.00 -19.61
CA THR A 65 -3.49 -14.25 -19.30
C THR A 65 -3.07 -13.80 -17.90
N THR A 66 -3.75 -12.80 -17.31
CA THR A 66 -3.40 -12.22 -16.00
C THR A 66 -4.32 -12.67 -14.87
N SER A 67 -4.97 -13.83 -15.01
CA SER A 67 -5.89 -14.44 -14.02
C SER A 67 -5.30 -14.55 -12.60
N SER A 68 -3.98 -14.41 -12.43
CA SER A 68 -3.28 -14.39 -11.14
C SER A 68 -3.01 -13.00 -10.54
N SER A 69 -3.10 -11.90 -11.30
CA SER A 69 -2.72 -10.56 -10.79
C SER A 69 -3.95 -9.68 -10.53
N VAL A 70 -4.54 -9.82 -9.35
CA VAL A 70 -5.54 -8.89 -8.84
C VAL A 70 -4.95 -7.47 -8.87
N SER A 71 -5.63 -6.52 -9.53
CA SER A 71 -5.11 -5.14 -9.62
C SER A 71 -4.84 -4.56 -8.23
N LYS A 72 -3.82 -3.69 -8.12
CA LYS A 72 -3.44 -3.03 -6.87
C LYS A 72 -4.63 -2.35 -6.18
N SER A 73 -5.56 -1.79 -6.95
CA SER A 73 -6.81 -1.19 -6.45
C SER A 73 -7.75 -2.23 -5.83
N ALA A 74 -7.95 -3.37 -6.48
CA ALA A 74 -8.77 -4.46 -5.97
C ALA A 74 -8.19 -5.05 -4.68
N LEU A 75 -6.87 -5.23 -4.58
CA LEU A 75 -6.22 -5.68 -3.34
C LEU A 75 -6.42 -4.67 -2.20
N ARG A 76 -6.27 -3.36 -2.48
CA ARG A 76 -6.54 -2.30 -1.49
C ARG A 76 -7.99 -2.30 -1.01
N ARG A 77 -8.95 -2.49 -1.92
CA ARG A 77 -10.37 -2.59 -1.59
C ARG A 77 -10.66 -3.80 -0.70
N ARG A 78 -10.12 -4.97 -1.03
CA ARG A 78 -10.24 -6.19 -0.19
C ARG A 78 -9.68 -5.94 1.22
N LYS A 79 -8.45 -5.42 1.33
CA LYS A 79 -7.84 -5.11 2.63
C LYS A 79 -8.66 -4.12 3.46
N ARG A 80 -9.23 -3.07 2.82
CA ARG A 80 -10.11 -2.13 3.50
C ARG A 80 -11.38 -2.82 4.02
N LYS A 81 -12.05 -3.63 3.20
CA LYS A 81 -13.25 -4.36 3.62
C LYS A 81 -12.97 -5.31 4.80
N VAL A 82 -11.88 -6.06 4.73
CA VAL A 82 -11.44 -6.96 5.82
C VAL A 82 -11.16 -6.14 7.09
N LYS A 83 -10.46 -5.00 6.98
CA LYS A 83 -10.20 -4.12 8.12
C LYS A 83 -11.51 -3.54 8.71
N GLU A 84 -12.46 -3.12 7.89
CA GLU A 84 -13.78 -2.63 8.35
C GLU A 84 -14.58 -3.74 9.05
N ALA A 85 -14.46 -4.99 8.59
CA ALA A 85 -15.12 -6.13 9.22
C ALA A 85 -14.51 -6.48 10.59
N LEU A 86 -13.19 -6.33 10.75
CA LEU A 86 -12.45 -6.56 12.00
C LEU A 86 -12.47 -5.39 12.98
N LYS A 87 -13.06 -4.24 12.60
CA LYS A 87 -13.26 -3.17 13.57
C LYS A 87 -14.29 -3.64 14.60
N PRO A 88 -14.08 -3.37 15.90
CA PRO A 88 -15.06 -3.72 16.92
C PRO A 88 -16.41 -3.07 16.58
N LYS A 89 -17.43 -3.90 16.40
CA LYS A 89 -18.81 -3.46 16.20
C LYS A 89 -19.58 -3.72 17.48
N MET A 90 -20.29 -2.71 17.96
CA MET A 90 -21.11 -2.81 19.17
C MET A 90 -22.20 -3.89 19.04
N GLU A 91 -22.68 -4.14 17.83
CA GLU A 91 -23.71 -5.16 17.54
C GLU A 91 -23.21 -6.59 17.83
N GLU A 92 -21.95 -6.89 17.48
CA GLU A 92 -21.33 -8.21 17.69
C GLU A 92 -21.05 -8.47 19.18
N LEU A 93 -20.84 -7.41 19.97
CA LEU A 93 -20.68 -7.51 21.43
C LEU A 93 -21.96 -8.00 22.12
N PHE A 94 -23.14 -7.65 21.61
CA PHE A 94 -24.41 -8.13 22.19
C PHE A 94 -24.71 -9.58 21.83
N GLU A 95 -24.18 -10.08 20.71
CA GLU A 95 -24.39 -11.47 20.26
C GLU A 95 -23.37 -12.45 20.84
N THR A 96 -22.16 -11.98 21.16
CA THR A 96 -21.04 -12.83 21.62
C THR A 96 -20.87 -12.87 23.14
N LEU A 97 -21.57 -12.02 23.89
CA LEU A 97 -21.55 -12.10 25.35
C LEU A 97 -22.39 -13.31 25.81
N PRO A 98 -21.80 -14.35 26.43
CA PRO A 98 -22.59 -15.33 27.15
C PRO A 98 -23.38 -14.63 28.24
N GLU A 99 -24.59 -15.11 28.50
CA GLU A 99 -25.47 -14.63 29.57
C GLU A 99 -24.86 -15.02 30.93
N VAL A 100 -23.81 -14.30 31.35
CA VAL A 100 -23.09 -14.60 32.59
C VAL A 100 -23.54 -13.62 33.66
N THR A 101 -24.12 -14.19 34.72
CA THR A 101 -24.44 -13.54 35.99
C THR A 101 -23.23 -12.75 36.49
N ARG A 102 -23.43 -11.45 36.68
CA ARG A 102 -22.38 -10.48 36.98
C ARG A 102 -21.89 -10.63 38.43
N ASP A 103 -20.81 -11.37 38.63
CA ASP A 103 -19.97 -11.17 39.81
C ASP A 103 -19.09 -9.94 39.56
N GLN A 104 -19.34 -8.88 40.34
CA GLN A 104 -18.62 -7.61 40.25
C GLN A 104 -17.18 -7.77 40.73
N GLN A 105 -16.26 -8.03 39.81
CA GLN A 105 -14.84 -7.84 40.05
C GLN A 105 -14.43 -6.46 39.51
N THR A 106 -14.44 -5.47 40.40
CA THR A 106 -13.89 -4.13 40.14
C THR A 106 -12.36 -4.19 40.23
N GLY A 107 -11.72 -4.70 39.19
CA GLY A 107 -10.26 -4.72 39.06
C GLY A 107 -9.84 -4.34 37.65
N PHE A 108 -9.48 -3.07 37.44
CA PHE A 108 -8.86 -2.66 36.19
C PHE A 108 -7.44 -3.24 36.14
N VAL A 109 -7.20 -4.21 35.25
CA VAL A 109 -5.85 -4.66 34.91
C VAL A 109 -5.27 -3.63 33.95
N PRO A 110 -4.25 -2.84 34.34
CA PRO A 110 -3.59 -1.94 33.41
C PRO A 110 -3.00 -2.77 32.28
N SER A 111 -3.31 -2.43 31.03
CA SER A 111 -2.68 -3.07 29.88
C SER A 111 -1.19 -2.75 29.93
N ASP A 112 -0.34 -3.78 29.91
CA ASP A 112 1.10 -3.61 29.73
C ASP A 112 1.32 -2.75 28.49
N THR A 113 1.82 -1.53 28.71
CA THR A 113 2.08 -0.63 27.60
C THR A 113 3.25 -1.23 26.81
N PRO A 114 3.09 -1.48 25.50
CA PRO A 114 4.16 -2.08 24.71
C PRO A 114 5.34 -1.12 24.77
N HIS A 115 6.49 -1.57 25.30
CA HIS A 115 7.75 -0.84 25.49
C HIS A 115 7.92 0.34 24.54
N ALA A 116 7.33 1.47 24.92
CA ALA A 116 7.29 2.63 24.08
C ALA A 116 8.67 3.26 24.20
N ASN A 117 9.41 3.28 23.09
CA ASN A 117 10.74 3.87 22.93
C ASN A 117 11.94 2.92 23.10
N GLU A 118 11.74 1.60 23.14
CA GLU A 118 12.89 0.70 23.02
C GLU A 118 13.36 0.56 21.56
N PRO A 119 14.68 0.54 21.32
CA PRO A 119 15.22 0.39 19.98
C PRO A 119 14.90 -1.00 19.44
N ASN A 120 14.24 -1.04 18.27
CA ASN A 120 13.86 -2.31 17.64
C ASN A 120 15.04 -2.90 16.84
N ALA A 121 15.57 -4.05 17.27
CA ALA A 121 16.67 -4.75 16.61
C ALA A 121 16.41 -5.13 15.14
N ARG A 122 15.13 -5.27 14.74
CA ARG A 122 14.76 -5.59 13.34
C ARG A 122 14.88 -4.37 12.41
N LYS A 123 14.93 -3.15 12.95
CA LYS A 123 15.08 -1.92 12.18
C LYS A 123 16.54 -1.48 12.18
N LYS A 124 17.03 -1.01 11.02
CA LYS A 124 18.41 -0.50 10.87
C LYS A 124 18.75 0.58 11.90
N THR A 125 17.82 1.50 12.17
CA THR A 125 18.02 2.57 13.17
C THR A 125 18.12 2.00 14.59
N GLY A 126 17.27 1.04 14.95
CA GLY A 126 17.35 0.38 16.24
C GLY A 126 18.64 -0.41 16.41
N HIS A 127 19.07 -1.14 15.39
CA HIS A 127 20.37 -1.83 15.39
C HIS A 127 21.54 -0.88 15.66
N GLN A 128 21.56 0.31 15.04
CA GLN A 128 22.63 1.29 15.28
C GLN A 128 22.64 1.79 16.72
N VAL A 129 21.48 2.02 17.31
CA VAL A 129 21.36 2.47 18.70
C VAL A 129 21.80 1.37 19.66
N ILE A 130 21.35 0.13 19.44
CA ILE A 130 21.77 -1.04 20.23
C ILE A 130 23.28 -1.20 20.13
N PHE A 131 23.85 -1.16 18.92
CA PHE A 131 25.29 -1.31 18.73
C PHE A 131 26.11 -0.25 19.49
N LYS A 132 25.68 1.01 19.48
CA LYS A 132 26.35 2.07 20.26
C LYS A 132 26.33 1.77 21.76
N ARG A 133 25.17 1.36 22.27
CA ARG A 133 25.00 0.99 23.69
C ARG A 133 25.87 -0.21 24.07
N GLU A 134 25.88 -1.25 23.25
CA GLU A 134 26.70 -2.44 23.47
C GLU A 134 28.20 -2.11 23.41
N HIS A 135 28.61 -1.22 22.49
CA HIS A 135 29.98 -0.77 22.39
C HIS A 135 30.44 -0.03 23.66
N GLU A 136 29.59 0.86 24.18
CA GLU A 136 29.85 1.54 25.45
C GLU A 136 29.93 0.55 26.62
N ASN A 137 28.96 -0.36 26.75
CA ASN A 137 28.96 -1.39 27.78
C ASN A 137 30.23 -2.25 27.74
N PHE A 138 30.66 -2.65 26.54
CA PHE A 138 31.88 -3.43 26.35
C PHE A 138 33.12 -2.67 26.84
N ASN A 139 33.25 -1.39 26.50
CA ASN A 139 34.37 -0.56 26.98
C ASN A 139 34.38 -0.44 28.51
N HIS A 140 33.22 -0.36 29.16
CA HIS A 140 33.13 -0.38 30.63
C HIS A 140 33.60 -1.72 31.20
N ILE A 141 33.23 -2.85 30.59
CA ILE A 141 33.67 -4.19 31.02
C ILE A 141 35.20 -4.31 30.95
N LEU A 142 35.83 -3.78 29.90
CA LEU A 142 37.29 -3.82 29.75
C LEU A 142 38.04 -3.04 30.85
N GLN A 143 37.40 -2.04 31.47
CA GLN A 143 37.99 -1.24 32.53
C GLN A 143 37.85 -1.90 33.92
N ASN A 144 36.96 -2.89 34.06
CA ASN A 144 36.71 -3.55 35.33
C ASN A 144 37.92 -4.37 35.81
N LYS A 145 38.25 -4.28 37.09
CA LYS A 145 39.35 -5.06 37.70
C LYS A 145 39.10 -6.57 37.59
N GLN A 146 37.84 -6.99 37.72
CA GLN A 146 37.41 -8.39 37.58
C GLN A 146 37.69 -8.96 36.19
N PHE A 147 37.60 -8.11 35.15
CA PHE A 147 37.93 -8.52 33.78
C PHE A 147 39.41 -8.85 33.63
N ARG A 148 40.31 -8.16 34.35
CA ARG A 148 41.76 -8.45 34.35
C ARG A 148 42.10 -9.78 35.03
N THR A 149 41.33 -10.17 36.05
CA THR A 149 41.53 -11.43 36.77
C THR A 149 40.93 -12.62 36.01
N SER A 150 39.71 -12.47 35.50
CA SER A 150 39.00 -13.53 34.79
C SER A 150 38.17 -12.95 33.62
N PRO A 151 38.77 -12.79 32.43
CA PRO A 151 38.13 -12.10 31.32
C PRO A 151 36.90 -12.84 30.79
N PHE A 152 37.02 -14.16 30.56
CA PHE A 152 35.94 -14.96 30.00
C PHE A 152 34.76 -15.16 30.97
N ALA A 153 35.02 -15.27 32.27
CA ALA A 153 33.97 -15.41 33.29
C ALA A 153 33.17 -14.11 33.40
N THR A 154 33.85 -12.97 33.48
CA THR A 154 33.23 -11.64 33.53
C THR A 154 32.40 -11.38 32.29
N LEU A 155 32.94 -11.69 31.10
CA LEU A 155 32.23 -11.50 29.84
C LEU A 155 30.99 -12.40 29.72
N LYS A 156 31.09 -13.66 30.17
CA LYS A 156 29.97 -14.59 30.17
C LYS A 156 28.84 -14.09 31.07
N GLN A 157 29.17 -13.58 32.24
CA GLN A 157 28.19 -13.01 33.16
C GLN A 157 27.51 -11.77 32.55
N SER A 158 28.26 -10.85 31.97
CA SER A 158 27.67 -9.65 31.35
C SER A 158 26.76 -9.97 30.17
N ILE A 159 27.10 -10.99 29.37
CA ILE A 159 26.23 -11.44 28.26
C ILE A 159 24.95 -12.06 28.82
N GLN A 160 25.05 -12.85 29.88
CA GLN A 160 23.91 -13.48 30.51
C GLN A 160 22.94 -12.43 31.08
N GLU A 161 23.46 -11.39 31.75
CA GLU A 161 22.70 -10.25 32.27
C GLU A 161 21.98 -9.48 31.14
N ASN A 162 22.63 -9.27 29.99
CA ASN A 162 22.01 -8.59 28.84
C ASN A 162 20.96 -9.46 28.11
N SER A 163 21.06 -10.79 28.19
CA SER A 163 20.14 -11.74 27.54
C SER A 163 18.97 -12.20 28.40
N GLY A 164 19.01 -11.94 29.70
CA GLY A 164 18.09 -12.49 30.70
C GLY A 164 16.87 -11.64 31.05
N ASN A 165 16.63 -10.54 30.33
CA ASN A 165 15.39 -9.75 30.38
C ASN A 165 14.51 -10.01 29.16
#